data_AF-A0A7S4HFF5-F1
#
_entry.id   AF-A0A7S4HFF5-F1
#
_cell.length_a   1.000
_cell.length_b   1.000
_cell.length_c   1.000
_cell.angle_alpha   90.00
_cell.angle_beta   90.00
_cell.angle_gamma   90.00
#
_symmetry.space_group_name_H-M   'P 1'
#
loop_
_entity.id
_entity.type
_entity.pdbx_description
1 polymer ?
#
loop_
_entity_poly.entity_id
_entity_poly.type
_entity_poly.pdbx_seq_one_letter_code
_entity_poly.pdbx_strand_id
1 'polypeptide(L)'
;AVQSSGHALTAILLDGVGCSGDSDKFFVGAGAGSVNLILTSAGLTNLFSHLPGSYKCVNASMIVDANPDVLVIVEASWDSAINKIAYMHNNSAFCNAPFVQKADYIKIPFSASALGPRNGAAALDLVSAAIHVTTGATTMNFQSGVEFFDPDVLVSRTAGLLCPLALTDMSYSGVSSSPPPPAPAPPASESTLEDWAIAVIIVFAVLFGVVVVVLSWVIVRERTGAPLFTSKLVDVTSATSKDNI
;
A
#
# COMPACT_ATOMS: atom_id res chain seq x y z
N ALA A 1 -24.58 36.14 -5.70
CA ALA A 1 -24.52 34.72 -6.11
C ALA A 1 -23.19 34.18 -5.63
N VAL A 2 -23.17 33.10 -4.84
CA VAL A 2 -21.91 32.42 -4.49
C VAL A 2 -21.40 31.80 -5.78
N GLN A 3 -20.36 32.40 -6.34
CA GLN A 3 -19.69 31.89 -7.52
C GLN A 3 -18.86 30.70 -7.06
N SER A 4 -19.46 29.50 -7.09
CA SER A 4 -18.69 28.26 -6.97
C SER A 4 -17.83 28.17 -8.22
N SER A 5 -16.59 28.61 -8.11
CA SER A 5 -15.56 28.50 -9.14
C SER A 5 -14.96 27.09 -9.19
N GLY A 6 -15.74 26.06 -8.82
CA GLY A 6 -15.26 24.72 -8.52
C GLY A 6 -14.35 24.15 -9.60
N HIS A 7 -13.03 24.22 -9.36
CA HIS A 7 -12.02 23.52 -10.13
C HIS A 7 -11.81 22.15 -9.50
N ALA A 8 -11.47 21.15 -10.32
CA ALA A 8 -11.09 19.84 -9.81
C ALA A 8 -9.80 20.01 -8.98
N LEU A 9 -9.78 19.55 -7.73
CA LEU A 9 -8.60 19.66 -6.88
C LEU A 9 -7.39 19.00 -7.56
N THR A 10 -6.28 19.72 -7.59
CA THR A 10 -5.02 19.26 -8.17
C THR A 10 -4.12 18.67 -7.10
N ALA A 11 -3.38 17.63 -7.46
CA ALA A 11 -2.54 16.91 -6.52
C ALA A 11 -1.19 16.51 -7.13
N ILE A 12 -0.20 16.44 -6.25
CA ILE A 12 1.07 15.74 -6.49
C ILE A 12 1.20 14.69 -5.38
N LEU A 13 1.59 13.47 -5.75
CA LEU A 13 1.99 12.45 -4.77
C LEU A 13 3.51 12.38 -4.70
N LEU A 14 4.05 12.64 -3.52
CA LEU A 14 5.45 12.57 -3.14
C LEU A 14 5.72 11.24 -2.44
N ASP A 15 6.49 10.36 -3.09
CA ASP A 15 6.91 9.09 -2.52
C ASP A 15 8.16 9.24 -1.67
N GLY A 16 9.15 10.02 -2.12
CA GLY A 16 10.46 10.10 -1.47
C GLY A 16 11.19 11.43 -1.71
N VAL A 17 12.06 11.78 -0.76
CA VAL A 17 13.11 12.79 -0.97
C VAL A 17 14.41 12.07 -1.32
N GLY A 18 15.01 12.50 -2.41
CA GLY A 18 16.13 11.85 -3.06
C GLY A 18 15.69 10.76 -4.03
N CYS A 19 16.34 10.69 -5.20
CA CYS A 19 16.16 9.57 -6.13
C CYS A 19 17.27 9.53 -7.17
N SER A 20 17.49 8.34 -7.76
CA SER A 20 18.57 8.11 -8.73
C SER A 20 19.96 8.53 -8.22
N GLY A 21 20.20 8.42 -6.91
CA GLY A 21 21.47 8.79 -6.27
C GLY A 21 21.65 10.29 -6.01
N ASP A 22 20.64 11.11 -6.30
CA ASP A 22 20.63 12.55 -6.06
C ASP A 22 19.71 12.88 -4.89
N SER A 23 20.25 13.43 -3.80
CA SER A 23 19.50 13.78 -2.59
C SER A 23 18.62 15.01 -2.74
N ASP A 24 18.85 15.83 -3.76
CA ASP A 24 18.17 17.13 -3.92
C ASP A 24 16.95 17.04 -4.85
N LYS A 25 16.66 15.83 -5.34
CA LYS A 25 15.49 15.52 -6.17
C LYS A 25 14.35 14.94 -5.35
N PHE A 26 13.16 14.98 -5.91
CA PHE A 26 11.93 14.45 -5.32
C PHE A 26 11.40 13.33 -6.20
N PHE A 27 11.04 12.21 -5.59
CA PHE A 27 10.45 11.07 -6.26
C PHE A 27 8.93 11.19 -6.20
N VAL A 28 8.32 11.51 -7.33
CA VAL A 28 6.89 11.84 -7.43
C VAL A 28 6.19 10.84 -8.35
N GLY A 29 4.91 10.59 -8.08
CA GLY A 29 4.11 9.75 -8.97
C GLY A 29 3.78 10.44 -10.29
N ALA A 30 3.92 9.69 -11.38
CA ALA A 30 3.79 10.18 -12.75
C ALA A 30 2.48 9.67 -13.39
N GLY A 31 2.38 9.66 -14.73
CA GLY A 31 1.14 9.41 -15.46
C GLY A 31 0.62 7.98 -15.49
N ALA A 32 1.43 6.99 -15.09
CA ALA A 32 1.02 5.59 -15.08
C ALA A 32 0.93 5.01 -13.66
N GLY A 33 0.44 3.77 -13.57
CA GLY A 33 0.46 3.02 -12.32
C GLY A 33 -0.56 3.48 -11.28
N SER A 34 -0.31 3.07 -10.04
CA SER A 34 -1.25 3.25 -8.93
C SER A 34 -1.46 4.69 -8.52
N VAL A 35 -0.42 5.54 -8.59
CA VAL A 35 -0.58 6.96 -8.21
C VAL A 35 -1.61 7.64 -9.08
N ASN A 36 -1.44 7.60 -10.41
CA ASN A 36 -2.38 8.24 -11.32
C ASN A 36 -3.79 7.65 -11.17
N LEU A 37 -3.89 6.32 -10.97
CA LEU A 37 -5.15 5.63 -10.71
C LEU A 37 -5.84 6.16 -9.43
N ILE A 38 -5.13 6.21 -8.30
CA ILE A 38 -5.70 6.63 -7.00
C ILE A 38 -6.12 8.10 -7.05
N LEU A 39 -5.27 8.99 -7.56
CA LEU A 39 -5.57 10.41 -7.67
C LEU A 39 -6.80 10.65 -8.56
N THR A 40 -6.83 10.07 -9.76
CA THR A 40 -7.97 10.24 -10.68
C THR A 40 -9.25 9.60 -10.16
N SER A 41 -9.16 8.45 -9.49
CA SER A 41 -10.31 7.78 -8.86
C SER A 41 -10.88 8.59 -7.68
N ALA A 42 -10.05 9.37 -7.00
CA ALA A 42 -10.46 10.34 -5.98
C ALA A 42 -11.07 11.62 -6.58
N GLY A 43 -11.12 11.74 -7.91
CA GLY A 43 -11.55 12.97 -8.59
C GLY A 43 -10.51 14.08 -8.60
N LEU A 44 -9.26 13.78 -8.24
CA LEU A 44 -8.14 14.72 -8.24
C LEU A 44 -7.42 14.72 -9.59
N THR A 45 -6.86 15.87 -9.96
CA THR A 45 -6.00 16.00 -11.16
C THR A 45 -4.55 15.84 -10.77
N ASN A 46 -3.89 14.78 -11.25
CA ASN A 46 -2.45 14.59 -11.07
C ASN A 46 -1.66 15.59 -11.96
N LEU A 47 -0.96 16.54 -11.35
CA LEU A 47 -0.20 17.56 -12.08
C LEU A 47 1.00 16.99 -12.84
N PHE A 48 1.48 15.81 -12.47
CA PHE A 48 2.54 15.09 -13.18
C PHE A 48 2.03 13.94 -14.05
N SER A 49 0.73 13.92 -14.38
CA SER A 49 0.14 12.90 -15.26
C SER A 49 0.74 12.86 -16.67
N HIS A 50 1.37 13.94 -17.11
CA HIS A 50 2.04 14.03 -18.42
C HIS A 50 3.43 13.38 -18.42
N LEU A 51 4.02 13.09 -17.26
CA LEU A 51 5.33 12.44 -17.16
C LEU A 51 5.18 10.94 -17.43
N PRO A 52 6.09 10.32 -18.21
CA PRO A 52 5.99 8.91 -18.55
C PRO A 52 6.36 8.02 -17.34
N GLY A 53 5.74 6.84 -17.28
CA GLY A 53 5.99 5.85 -16.23
C GLY A 53 5.18 6.07 -14.96
N SER A 54 5.38 5.22 -13.96
CA SER A 54 4.63 5.29 -12.70
C SER A 54 5.18 6.33 -11.72
N TYR A 55 6.49 6.58 -11.78
CA TYR A 55 7.17 7.56 -10.95
C TYR A 55 8.26 8.28 -11.73
N LYS A 56 8.59 9.50 -11.30
CA LYS A 56 9.64 10.32 -11.89
C LYS A 56 10.41 11.10 -10.83
N CYS A 57 11.70 11.29 -11.08
CA CYS A 57 12.54 12.22 -10.34
C CYS A 57 12.33 13.64 -10.88
N VAL A 58 11.96 14.57 -10.01
CA VAL A 58 11.78 16.00 -10.35
C VAL A 58 12.57 16.90 -9.39
N ASN A 59 12.84 18.14 -9.80
CA ASN A 59 13.46 19.14 -8.94
C ASN A 59 12.39 19.88 -8.13
N ALA A 60 12.78 20.53 -7.04
CA ALA A 60 11.90 21.36 -6.21
C ALA A 60 11.08 22.38 -7.03
N SER A 61 11.74 23.06 -7.98
CA SER A 61 11.07 24.07 -8.83
C SER A 61 9.89 23.49 -9.61
N MET A 62 9.97 22.25 -10.09
CA MET A 62 8.85 21.63 -10.81
C MET A 62 7.63 21.41 -9.92
N ILE A 63 7.84 21.11 -8.62
CA ILE A 63 6.73 20.95 -7.67
C ILE A 63 6.13 22.30 -7.32
N VAL A 64 6.98 23.30 -7.06
CA VAL A 64 6.56 24.66 -6.71
C VAL A 64 5.82 25.33 -7.86
N ASP A 65 6.34 25.23 -9.08
CA ASP A 65 5.73 25.82 -10.29
C ASP A 65 4.41 25.12 -10.65
N ALA A 66 4.29 23.81 -10.38
CA ALA A 66 3.05 23.07 -10.57
C ALA A 66 1.96 23.53 -9.59
N ASN A 67 2.33 23.93 -8.37
CA ASN A 67 1.44 24.49 -7.35
C ASN A 67 0.16 23.66 -7.12
N PRO A 68 0.27 22.43 -6.58
CA PRO A 68 -0.90 21.60 -6.28
C PRO A 68 -1.80 22.24 -5.22
N ASP A 69 -3.09 21.92 -5.26
CA ASP A 69 -4.02 22.23 -4.17
C ASP A 69 -3.71 21.36 -2.93
N VAL A 70 -3.30 20.10 -3.14
CA VAL A 70 -2.89 19.19 -2.06
C VAL A 70 -1.61 18.42 -2.40
N LEU A 71 -0.73 18.27 -1.41
CA LEU A 71 0.43 17.39 -1.51
C LEU A 71 0.14 16.08 -0.76
N VAL A 72 0.08 14.97 -1.51
CA VAL A 72 -0.08 13.63 -0.95
C VAL A 72 1.30 13.05 -0.68
N ILE A 73 1.58 12.63 0.55
CA ILE A 73 2.91 12.21 1.00
C ILE A 73 2.84 10.77 1.46
N VAL A 74 3.68 9.92 0.87
CA VAL A 74 3.73 8.50 1.24
C VAL A 74 4.39 8.33 2.61
N GLU A 75 3.75 7.56 3.48
CA GLU A 75 4.30 7.12 4.77
C GLU A 75 4.80 5.69 4.65
N ALA A 76 6.10 5.50 4.87
CA ALA A 76 6.73 4.19 4.95
C ALA A 76 7.56 4.08 6.23
N SER A 77 7.71 2.87 6.78
CA SER A 77 8.47 2.65 8.01
C SER A 77 9.95 3.01 7.89
N TRP A 78 10.50 2.98 6.67
CA TRP A 78 11.88 3.38 6.36
C TRP A 78 12.01 4.83 5.86
N ASP A 79 10.90 5.50 5.56
CA ASP A 79 10.88 6.86 5.01
C ASP A 79 9.56 7.56 5.39
N SER A 80 9.56 8.20 6.56
CA SER A 80 8.35 8.78 7.15
C SER A 80 7.95 10.09 6.46
N ALA A 81 6.64 10.31 6.34
CA ALA A 81 6.10 11.50 5.72
C ALA A 81 6.45 12.77 6.49
N ILE A 82 6.53 12.70 7.82
CA ILE A 82 6.92 13.85 8.66
C ILE A 82 8.39 14.28 8.43
N ASN A 83 9.28 13.34 8.07
CA ASN A 83 10.66 13.67 7.71
C ASN A 83 10.73 14.32 6.33
N LYS A 84 9.91 13.86 5.37
CA LYS A 84 9.77 14.47 4.04
C LYS A 84 9.25 15.91 4.14
N ILE A 85 8.25 16.14 5.00
CA ILE A 85 7.75 17.50 5.32
C ILE A 85 8.90 18.34 5.91
N ALA A 86 9.61 17.85 6.92
CA ALA A 86 10.72 18.60 7.52
C ALA A 86 11.81 18.95 6.50
N TYR A 87 12.15 18.02 5.59
CA TYR A 87 13.09 18.31 4.50
C TYR A 87 12.58 19.43 3.59
N MET A 88 11.30 19.38 3.19
CA MET A 88 10.68 20.39 2.34
C MET A 88 10.62 21.77 3.02
N HIS A 89 10.26 21.84 4.30
CA HIS A 89 10.24 23.07 5.09
C HIS A 89 11.64 23.62 5.43
N ASN A 90 12.69 22.81 5.25
CA ASN A 90 14.09 23.25 5.33
C ASN A 90 14.69 23.60 3.97
N ASN A 91 13.87 23.71 2.92
CA ASN A 91 14.29 24.11 1.58
C ASN A 91 13.58 25.41 1.18
N SER A 92 14.35 26.48 0.99
CA SER A 92 13.82 27.83 0.73
C SER A 92 12.99 27.95 -0.55
N ALA A 93 13.12 27.03 -1.51
CA ALA A 93 12.30 27.00 -2.72
C ALA A 93 10.80 26.84 -2.40
N PHE A 94 10.47 26.19 -1.28
CA PHE A 94 9.10 25.85 -0.89
C PHE A 94 8.43 26.89 -0.01
N CYS A 95 9.16 27.82 0.61
CA CYS A 95 8.58 28.72 1.63
C CYS A 95 7.44 29.62 1.11
N ASN A 96 7.44 29.93 -0.19
CA ASN A 96 6.42 30.77 -0.81
C ASN A 96 5.30 29.96 -1.49
N ALA A 97 5.36 28.63 -1.43
CA ALA A 97 4.37 27.79 -2.06
C ALA A 97 3.08 27.74 -1.21
N PRO A 98 1.90 28.05 -1.77
CA PRO A 98 0.63 28.06 -1.03
C PRO A 98 0.33 26.77 -0.27
N PHE A 99 0.50 25.60 -0.91
CA PHE A 99 0.25 24.30 -0.27
C PHE A 99 1.19 24.03 0.92
N VAL A 100 2.36 24.69 0.94
CA VAL A 100 3.33 24.59 2.04
C VAL A 100 2.96 25.51 3.19
N GLN A 101 2.57 26.75 2.89
CA GLN A 101 2.15 27.72 3.90
C GLN A 101 0.89 27.28 4.64
N LYS A 102 -0.04 26.64 3.93
CA LYS A 102 -1.31 26.17 4.47
C LYS A 102 -1.27 24.75 5.04
N ALA A 103 -0.15 24.06 4.85
CA ALA A 103 0.00 22.64 5.16
C ALA A 103 -1.12 21.76 4.57
N ASP A 104 -1.42 21.93 3.27
CA ASP A 104 -2.42 21.14 2.55
C ASP A 104 -1.88 19.72 2.26
N TYR A 105 -1.55 18.98 3.33
CA TYR A 105 -0.82 17.72 3.31
C TYR A 105 -1.71 16.54 3.66
N ILE A 106 -1.65 15.52 2.83
CA ILE A 106 -2.34 14.25 3.07
C ILE A 106 -1.30 13.16 3.21
N LYS A 107 -1.44 12.30 4.20
CA LYS A 107 -0.61 11.13 4.42
C LYS A 107 -1.28 9.90 3.83
N ILE A 108 -0.56 9.16 2.98
CA ILE A 108 -1.00 7.87 2.45
C ILE A 108 -0.01 6.77 2.86
N PRO A 109 -0.43 5.66 3.49
CA PRO A 109 0.46 4.55 3.76
C PRO A 109 1.04 3.98 2.46
N PHE A 110 2.33 3.62 2.43
CA PHE A 110 2.96 2.99 1.26
C PHE A 110 2.19 1.77 0.74
N SER A 111 1.63 0.98 1.66
CA SER A 111 0.81 -0.19 1.35
C SER A 111 -0.55 0.14 0.71
N ALA A 112 -1.01 1.39 0.80
CA ALA A 112 -2.20 1.91 0.12
C ALA A 112 -1.86 2.67 -1.18
N SER A 113 -0.63 3.15 -1.34
CA SER A 113 -0.16 3.85 -2.56
C SER A 113 0.27 2.89 -3.68
N ALA A 114 0.72 1.67 -3.34
CA ALA A 114 1.04 0.63 -4.31
C ALA A 114 -0.22 0.02 -4.97
N LEU A 115 -0.10 -0.46 -6.21
CA LEU A 115 -1.24 -1.07 -6.92
C LEU A 115 -1.76 -2.30 -6.16
N GLY A 116 -3.03 -2.30 -5.78
CA GLY A 116 -3.62 -3.36 -4.98
C GLY A 116 -5.05 -3.10 -4.52
N PRO A 117 -5.64 -4.04 -3.77
CA PRO A 117 -7.06 -3.99 -3.37
C PRO A 117 -7.42 -2.78 -2.49
N ARG A 118 -6.42 -2.14 -1.88
CA ARG A 118 -6.62 -0.95 -1.03
C ARG A 118 -6.84 0.33 -1.82
N ASN A 119 -6.54 0.37 -3.12
CA ASN A 119 -6.57 1.63 -3.88
C ASN A 119 -7.96 2.26 -3.97
N GLY A 120 -9.03 1.45 -4.05
CA GLY A 120 -10.40 1.99 -4.07
C GLY A 120 -10.77 2.68 -2.76
N ALA A 121 -10.48 2.05 -1.62
CA ALA A 121 -10.69 2.66 -0.31
C ALA A 121 -9.77 3.87 -0.09
N ALA A 122 -8.51 3.78 -0.54
CA ALA A 122 -7.57 4.90 -0.47
C ALA A 122 -8.05 6.10 -1.28
N ALA A 123 -8.63 5.90 -2.46
CA ALA A 123 -9.17 6.98 -3.28
C ALA A 123 -10.35 7.70 -2.59
N LEU A 124 -11.25 6.95 -1.95
CA LEU A 124 -12.37 7.52 -1.19
C LEU A 124 -11.88 8.36 -0.01
N ASP A 125 -10.97 7.82 0.78
CA ASP A 125 -10.44 8.51 1.96
C ASP A 125 -9.59 9.72 1.54
N LEU A 126 -8.90 9.63 0.40
CA LEU A 126 -8.08 10.70 -0.15
C LEU A 126 -8.91 11.93 -0.51
N VAL A 127 -10.07 11.78 -1.16
CA VAL A 127 -10.94 12.94 -1.46
C VAL A 127 -11.50 13.56 -0.18
N SER A 128 -11.84 12.75 0.83
CA SER A 128 -12.28 13.24 2.15
C SER A 128 -11.16 14.05 2.82
N ALA A 129 -9.92 13.55 2.82
CA ALA A 129 -8.76 14.26 3.36
C ALA A 129 -8.46 15.55 2.58
N ALA A 130 -8.57 15.53 1.25
CA ALA A 130 -8.32 16.71 0.41
C ALA A 130 -9.30 17.85 0.69
N ILE A 131 -10.59 17.54 0.82
CA ILE A 131 -11.60 18.55 1.19
C ILE A 131 -11.32 19.06 2.61
N HIS A 132 -10.93 18.18 3.54
CA HIS A 132 -10.64 18.58 4.91
C HIS A 132 -9.47 19.56 5.02
N VAL A 133 -8.31 19.24 4.43
CA VAL A 133 -7.12 20.09 4.57
C VAL A 133 -7.32 21.44 3.89
N THR A 134 -8.02 21.46 2.74
CA THR A 134 -8.22 22.69 1.96
C THR A 134 -9.35 23.59 2.48
N THR A 135 -10.38 23.04 3.14
CA THR A 135 -11.56 23.82 3.56
C THR A 135 -11.94 23.70 5.02
N GLY A 136 -11.30 22.83 5.80
CA GLY A 136 -11.65 22.52 7.18
C GLY A 136 -12.93 21.70 7.36
N ALA A 137 -13.50 21.14 6.28
CA ALA A 137 -14.77 20.39 6.37
C ALA A 137 -14.61 19.08 7.14
N THR A 138 -15.64 18.65 7.86
CA THR A 138 -15.63 17.38 8.59
C THR A 138 -15.42 16.18 7.66
N THR A 139 -14.56 15.27 8.08
CA THR A 139 -14.14 14.10 7.32
C THR A 139 -15.12 12.93 7.44
N MET A 140 -15.03 12.01 6.49
CA MET A 140 -15.66 10.69 6.57
C MET A 140 -14.73 9.67 7.26
N ASN A 141 -15.17 8.42 7.41
CA ASN A 141 -14.40 7.37 8.08
C ASN A 141 -13.16 6.95 7.27
N PHE A 142 -11.98 6.90 7.91
CA PHE A 142 -10.67 6.61 7.31
C PHE A 142 -10.21 5.15 7.49
N GLN A 143 -10.91 4.19 6.89
CA GLN A 143 -10.56 2.77 7.04
C GLN A 143 -9.38 2.33 6.15
N SER A 144 -8.98 3.14 5.16
CA SER A 144 -7.84 2.83 4.28
C SER A 144 -6.48 3.16 4.91
N GLY A 145 -6.46 3.94 5.99
CA GLY A 145 -5.25 4.49 6.60
C GLY A 145 -4.72 5.77 5.93
N VAL A 146 -5.36 6.26 4.87
CA VAL A 146 -5.14 7.65 4.40
C VAL A 146 -5.65 8.60 5.46
N GLU A 147 -4.83 9.58 5.83
CA GLU A 147 -5.15 10.55 6.87
C GLU A 147 -4.44 11.88 6.59
N PHE A 148 -4.57 12.85 7.49
CA PHE A 148 -3.88 14.14 7.43
C PHE A 148 -3.07 14.34 8.72
N PHE A 149 -2.20 15.33 8.74
CA PHE A 149 -1.31 15.56 9.87
C PHE A 149 -1.97 16.44 10.92
N ASP A 150 -1.73 16.14 12.20
CA ASP A 150 -2.14 17.00 13.30
C ASP A 150 -1.46 18.40 13.15
N PRO A 151 -2.24 19.50 13.11
CA PRO A 151 -1.72 20.87 13.02
C PRO A 151 -0.66 21.20 14.06
N ASP A 152 -0.83 20.77 15.32
CA ASP A 152 0.09 21.08 16.41
C ASP A 152 1.43 20.35 16.21
N VAL A 153 1.39 19.12 15.70
CA VAL A 153 2.58 18.35 15.35
C VAL A 153 3.34 19.03 14.21
N LEU A 154 2.64 19.54 13.20
CA LEU A 154 3.25 20.26 12.08
C LEU A 154 3.93 21.56 12.52
N VAL A 155 3.26 22.37 13.34
CA VAL A 155 3.83 23.60 13.90
C VAL A 155 5.07 23.29 14.72
N SER A 156 4.98 22.32 15.64
CA SER A 156 6.11 21.88 16.46
C SER A 156 7.29 21.38 15.63
N ARG A 157 7.02 20.58 14.59
CA ARG A 157 8.07 20.01 13.72
C ARG A 157 8.78 21.06 12.87
N THR A 158 8.07 22.11 12.46
CA THR A 158 8.59 23.12 11.52
C THR A 158 9.11 24.39 12.19
N ALA A 159 8.89 24.58 13.49
CA ALA A 159 9.24 25.80 14.23
C ALA A 159 10.70 26.28 14.07
N GLY A 160 11.65 25.35 13.89
CA GLY A 160 13.09 25.65 13.73
C GLY A 160 13.60 25.59 12.30
N LEU A 161 12.72 25.44 11.30
CA LEU A 161 13.09 25.28 9.90
C LEU A 161 12.97 26.60 9.13
N LEU A 162 13.40 26.61 7.87
CA LEU A 162 13.38 27.82 7.03
C LEU A 162 11.95 28.37 6.80
N CYS A 163 10.97 27.48 6.67
CA CYS A 163 9.58 27.82 6.45
C CYS A 163 8.71 27.31 7.63
N PRO A 164 8.62 28.01 8.77
CA PRO A 164 7.81 27.56 9.90
C PRO A 164 6.31 27.67 9.59
N LEU A 165 5.52 26.75 10.14
CA LEU A 165 4.05 26.79 10.05
C LEU A 165 3.42 27.50 11.25
N ALA A 166 2.26 28.11 11.02
CA ALA A 166 1.39 28.63 12.06
C ALA A 166 -0.04 28.06 11.92
N LEU A 167 -0.71 27.85 13.06
CA LEU A 167 -2.09 27.34 13.09
C LEU A 167 -3.07 28.24 12.35
N THR A 168 -2.80 29.55 12.30
CA THR A 168 -3.65 30.54 11.61
C THR A 168 -3.70 30.36 10.10
N ASP A 169 -2.72 29.66 9.53
CA ASP A 169 -2.57 29.51 8.09
C ASP A 169 -3.23 28.21 7.59
N MET A 170 -3.59 27.30 8.51
CA MET A 170 -4.20 26.01 8.19
C MET A 170 -5.73 26.08 8.31
N SER A 171 -6.44 25.58 7.31
CA SER A 171 -7.92 25.62 7.30
C SER A 171 -8.56 24.66 8.31
N TYR A 172 -7.78 23.74 8.86
CA TYR A 172 -8.24 22.65 9.73
C TYR A 172 -7.64 22.68 11.15
N SER A 173 -6.97 23.77 11.54
CA SER A 173 -6.30 23.93 12.85
C SER A 173 -7.22 23.85 14.07
N GLY A 174 -8.55 24.01 13.89
CA GLY A 174 -9.56 23.89 14.95
C GLY A 174 -10.22 22.52 15.08
N VAL A 175 -9.86 21.56 14.21
CA VAL A 175 -10.47 20.22 14.18
C VAL A 175 -9.42 19.22 14.62
N SER A 176 -9.52 18.74 15.86
CA SER A 176 -8.63 17.68 16.35
C SER A 176 -8.84 16.42 15.50
N SER A 177 -7.79 15.99 14.81
CA SER A 177 -7.72 14.63 14.28
C SER A 177 -7.73 13.69 15.48
N SER A 178 -8.86 13.02 15.76
CA SER A 178 -8.78 11.81 16.57
C SER A 178 -7.93 10.82 15.77
N PRO A 179 -6.80 10.32 16.30
CA PRO A 179 -6.09 9.25 15.65
C PRO A 179 -7.10 8.10 15.44
N PRO A 180 -7.12 7.42 14.28
CA PRO A 180 -7.82 6.15 14.22
C PRO A 180 -7.28 5.31 15.39
N PRO A 181 -8.16 4.65 16.19
CA PRO A 181 -7.70 3.82 17.28
C PRO A 181 -6.61 2.90 16.74
N PRO A 182 -5.46 2.76 17.44
CA PRO A 182 -4.36 1.94 16.97
C PRO A 182 -4.96 0.61 16.55
N ALA A 183 -4.65 0.17 15.33
CA ALA A 183 -5.06 -1.14 14.87
C ALA A 183 -4.76 -2.11 16.01
N PRO A 184 -5.76 -2.89 16.49
CA PRO A 184 -5.55 -3.79 17.61
C PRO A 184 -4.27 -4.56 17.29
N ALA A 185 -3.33 -4.54 18.22
CA ALA A 185 -2.07 -5.24 18.06
C ALA A 185 -2.41 -6.63 17.50
N PRO A 186 -1.78 -7.08 16.39
CA PRO A 186 -2.00 -8.44 15.95
C PRO A 186 -1.82 -9.30 17.20
N PRO A 187 -2.79 -10.18 17.51
CA PRO A 187 -2.68 -10.99 18.71
C PRO A 187 -1.27 -11.56 18.71
N ALA A 188 -0.56 -11.39 19.82
CA ALA A 188 0.76 -11.95 19.99
C ALA A 188 0.69 -13.36 19.39
N SER A 189 1.57 -13.67 18.45
CA SER A 189 1.59 -14.97 17.79
C SER A 189 1.94 -16.01 18.85
N GLU A 190 0.99 -16.33 19.71
CA GLU A 190 0.96 -17.56 20.44
C GLU A 190 0.79 -18.60 19.34
N SER A 191 1.90 -19.26 19.04
CA SER A 191 1.94 -20.48 18.26
C SER A 191 1.24 -21.59 19.05
N THR A 192 -0.03 -21.39 19.41
CA THR A 192 -0.90 -22.40 19.96
C THR A 192 -1.56 -23.04 18.76
N LEU A 193 -0.87 -24.06 18.25
CA LEU A 193 -1.49 -25.01 17.34
C LEU A 193 -2.74 -25.53 18.07
N GLU A 194 -3.94 -25.17 17.60
CA GLU A 194 -5.19 -25.53 18.28
C GLU A 194 -5.26 -27.04 18.50
N ASP A 195 -5.78 -27.51 19.64
CA ASP A 195 -5.72 -28.92 20.03
C ASP A 195 -6.31 -29.87 18.97
N TRP A 196 -7.30 -29.40 18.18
CA TRP A 196 -7.85 -30.16 17.06
C TRP A 196 -6.87 -30.31 15.89
N ALA A 197 -5.97 -29.35 15.65
CA ALA A 197 -4.95 -29.42 14.61
C ALA A 197 -3.91 -30.51 14.92
N ILE A 198 -3.58 -30.72 16.21
CA ILE A 198 -2.76 -31.86 16.65
C ILE A 198 -3.47 -33.18 16.33
N ALA A 199 -4.77 -33.28 16.62
CA ALA A 199 -5.55 -34.47 16.31
C ALA A 199 -5.60 -34.77 14.79
N VAL A 200 -5.75 -33.74 13.96
CA VAL A 200 -5.72 -33.87 12.50
C VAL A 200 -4.35 -34.36 12.01
N ILE A 201 -3.25 -33.80 12.52
CA ILE A 201 -1.88 -34.22 12.16
C ILE A 201 -1.66 -35.70 12.53
N ILE A 202 -2.13 -36.14 13.71
CA ILE A 202 -2.01 -37.55 14.12
C ILE A 202 -2.80 -38.47 13.18
N VAL A 203 -4.02 -38.10 12.79
CA VAL A 203 -4.83 -38.89 11.84
C VAL A 203 -4.11 -39.03 10.51
N PHE A 204 -3.57 -37.93 9.96
CA PHE A 204 -2.81 -37.98 8.71
C PHE A 204 -1.52 -38.80 8.83
N ALA A 205 -0.80 -38.72 9.96
CA ALA A 205 0.40 -39.52 10.20
C ALA A 205 0.10 -41.02 10.28
N VAL A 206 -1.00 -41.41 10.94
CA VAL A 206 -1.45 -42.81 11.02
C VAL A 206 -1.87 -43.32 9.65
N LEU A 207 -2.67 -42.56 8.90
CA LEU A 207 -3.07 -42.92 7.54
C LEU A 207 -1.84 -43.08 6.63
N PHE A 208 -0.87 -42.18 6.71
CA PHE A 208 0.38 -42.27 5.96
C PHE A 208 1.17 -43.53 6.34
N GLY A 209 1.28 -43.84 7.63
CA GLY A 209 1.93 -45.06 8.12
C GLY A 209 1.26 -46.33 7.58
N VAL A 210 -0.08 -46.40 7.60
CA VAL A 210 -0.84 -47.52 7.03
C VAL A 210 -0.57 -47.66 5.53
N VAL A 211 -0.58 -46.57 4.78
CA VAL A 211 -0.26 -46.58 3.34
C VAL A 211 1.15 -47.11 3.09
N VAL A 212 2.15 -46.65 3.86
CA VAL A 212 3.54 -47.12 3.72
C VAL A 212 3.67 -48.61 4.05
N VAL A 213 2.97 -49.10 5.08
CA VAL A 213 2.97 -50.53 5.43
C VAL A 213 2.31 -51.36 4.33
N VAL A 214 1.17 -50.93 3.80
CA VAL A 214 0.48 -51.60 2.70
C VAL A 214 1.35 -51.62 1.45
N LEU A 215 1.95 -50.49 1.07
CA LEU A 215 2.86 -50.42 -0.08
C LEU A 215 4.09 -51.30 0.11
N SER A 216 4.69 -51.30 1.30
CA SER A 216 5.84 -52.15 1.62
C SER A 216 5.47 -53.64 1.55
N TRP A 217 4.29 -54.01 2.08
CA TRP A 217 3.78 -55.38 1.99
C TRP A 217 3.51 -55.79 0.54
N VAL A 218 2.91 -54.92 -0.28
CA VAL A 218 2.71 -55.15 -1.72
C VAL A 218 4.04 -55.35 -2.42
N ILE A 219 5.03 -54.49 -2.18
CA ILE A 219 6.37 -54.59 -2.80
C ILE A 219 7.07 -55.88 -2.41
N VAL A 220 7.05 -56.25 -1.13
CA VAL A 220 7.66 -57.50 -0.64
C VAL A 220 6.97 -58.70 -1.28
N ARG A 221 5.65 -58.69 -1.36
CA ARG A 221 4.85 -59.77 -1.95
C ARG A 221 5.07 -59.94 -3.47
N GLU A 222 5.21 -58.83 -4.20
CA GLU A 222 5.58 -58.87 -5.63
C GLU A 222 6.98 -59.48 -5.81
N ARG A 223 7.94 -59.14 -4.93
CA ARG A 223 9.30 -59.68 -4.97
C ARG A 223 9.40 -61.15 -4.55
N THR A 224 8.51 -61.65 -3.68
CA THR A 224 8.52 -63.05 -3.20
C THR A 224 7.70 -64.00 -4.07
N GLY A 225 7.20 -63.54 -5.23
CA GLY A 225 6.64 -64.41 -6.26
C GLY A 225 5.14 -64.70 -6.15
N ALA A 226 4.37 -63.89 -5.40
CA ALA A 226 2.90 -63.96 -5.36
C ALA A 226 2.25 -62.67 -5.88
N PRO A 227 2.44 -62.33 -7.17
CA PRO A 227 2.11 -61.01 -7.71
C PRO A 227 0.60 -60.75 -7.76
N LEU A 228 0.20 -59.54 -7.39
CA LEU A 228 -1.17 -59.01 -7.50
C LEU A 228 -1.39 -58.29 -8.83
N PHE A 229 -0.35 -57.67 -9.39
CA PHE A 229 -0.47 -56.83 -10.60
C PHE A 229 0.17 -57.47 -11.84
N THR A 230 1.16 -58.34 -11.67
CA THR A 230 1.90 -58.95 -12.79
C THR A 230 1.04 -59.94 -13.60
N SER A 231 0.01 -60.54 -13.01
CA SER A 231 -0.92 -61.45 -13.74
C SER A 231 -1.74 -60.73 -14.81
N LYS A 232 -2.00 -59.43 -14.68
CA LYS A 232 -2.80 -58.64 -15.63
C LYS A 232 -2.01 -58.10 -16.83
N LEU A 233 -0.67 -58.05 -16.75
CA LEU A 233 0.17 -57.59 -17.86
C LEU A 233 0.46 -58.68 -18.91
N VAL A 234 0.40 -59.95 -18.50
CA VAL A 234 0.54 -61.11 -19.40
C VAL A 234 -0.73 -61.33 -20.24
N ASP A 235 -1.91 -61.02 -19.69
CA ASP A 235 -3.18 -61.14 -20.42
C ASP A 235 -3.32 -60.12 -21.56
N VAL A 236 -2.77 -58.90 -21.42
CA VAL A 236 -2.84 -57.87 -22.48
C VAL A 236 -1.88 -58.17 -23.62
N THR A 237 -0.69 -58.70 -23.33
CA THR A 237 0.29 -59.11 -24.36
C THR A 237 -0.14 -60.36 -25.11
N SER A 238 -0.87 -61.28 -24.47
CA SER A 238 -1.45 -62.45 -25.14
C SER A 238 -2.73 -62.15 -25.93
N ALA A 239 -3.46 -61.09 -25.59
CA ALA A 239 -4.58 -60.60 -26.40
C ALA A 239 -4.11 -59.91 -27.70
N THR A 240 -3.02 -59.13 -27.69
CA THR A 240 -2.52 -58.45 -28.90
C THR A 240 -1.82 -59.38 -29.90
N SER A 241 -1.36 -60.55 -29.45
CA SER A 241 -0.73 -61.54 -30.33
C SER A 241 -1.74 -62.42 -31.08
N LYS A 242 -3.03 -62.43 -30.68
CA LYS A 242 -4.07 -63.26 -31.30
C LYS A 242 -4.80 -62.58 -32.48
N ASP A 243 -4.67 -61.26 -32.62
CA ASP A 243 -5.36 -60.49 -33.67
C ASP A 243 -4.49 -60.20 -34.91
N ASN A 244 -3.29 -60.81 -35.02
CA ASN A 244 -2.38 -60.68 -36.16
C ASN A 244 -2.05 -62.03 -36.84
N ILE A 245 -3.05 -62.89 -37.04
CA ILE A 245 -3.03 -64.00 -38.02
C ILE A 245 -4.37 -64.01 -38.76
#